data_AF-A0A3S0RGV6-F1
#
_entry.id   AF-A0A3S0RGV6-F1
#
_cell.length_a   1.000
_cell.length_b   1.000
_cell.length_c   1.000
_cell.angle_alpha   90.00
_cell.angle_beta   90.00
_cell.angle_gamma   90.00
#
_symmetry.space_group_name_H-M   'P 1'
#
loop_
_entity.id
_entity.type
_entity.pdbx_description
1 polymer ?
#
loop_
_entity_poly.entity_id
_entity_poly.type
_entity_poly.pdbx_seq_one_letter_code
_entity_poly.pdbx_strand_id
1 'polypeptide(L)'
;MSARDAGARYAQAQGAAETCPGFRVGKAAEGLKANYQGDDLKAFNDQSAKIYEAWQKVKNCSRPLDPNPCRIMIQMSCQSAAAEIGPGGTAVPDLIELNAQ
;
A
#
# COMPACT_ATOMS: atom_id res chain seq x y z
N MET A 1 9.04 -0.22 -14.61
CA MET A 1 8.30 0.69 -13.72
C MET A 1 9.27 1.76 -13.22
N SER A 2 8.86 3.03 -13.14
CA SER A 2 9.74 4.09 -12.62
C SER A 2 10.04 3.88 -11.13
N ALA A 3 11.17 4.38 -10.62
CA ALA A 3 11.51 4.26 -9.20
C ALA A 3 10.45 4.90 -8.30
N ARG A 4 9.86 6.01 -8.76
CA ARG A 4 8.76 6.71 -8.10
C ARG A 4 7.52 5.81 -8.00
N ASP A 5 7.07 5.23 -9.11
CA ASP A 5 5.91 4.33 -9.12
C ASP A 5 6.14 3.11 -8.24
N ALA A 6 7.34 2.53 -8.31
CA ALA A 6 7.74 1.40 -7.49
C ALA A 6 7.68 1.71 -5.99
N GLY A 7 8.19 2.87 -5.58
CA GLY A 7 8.10 3.36 -4.20
C GLY A 7 6.65 3.55 -3.76
N ALA A 8 5.79 4.08 -4.64
CA ALA A 8 4.37 4.24 -4.34
C ALA A 8 3.67 2.88 -4.12
N ARG A 9 3.91 1.89 -4.98
CA ARG A 9 3.32 0.56 -4.89
C ARG A 9 3.84 -0.22 -3.68
N TYR A 10 5.13 -0.10 -3.38
CA TYR A 10 5.73 -0.67 -2.18
C TYR A 10 5.06 -0.13 -0.91
N ALA A 11 4.94 1.19 -0.78
CA ALA A 11 4.27 1.81 0.36
C ALA A 11 2.78 1.51 0.43
N GLN A 12 2.10 1.37 -0.72
CA GLN A 12 0.71 0.94 -0.79
C GLN A 12 0.55 -0.45 -0.19
N ALA A 13 1.45 -1.39 -0.50
CA ALA A 13 1.43 -2.73 0.08
C ALA A 13 1.63 -2.72 1.60
N GLN A 14 2.61 -1.97 2.09
CA GLN A 14 2.87 -1.82 3.53
C GLN A 14 1.66 -1.20 4.26
N GLY A 15 1.16 -0.08 3.75
CA GLY A 15 0.03 0.62 4.35
C GLY A 15 -1.25 -0.22 4.34
N ALA A 16 -1.52 -0.94 3.26
CA ALA A 16 -2.65 -1.85 3.17
C ALA A 16 -2.54 -3.01 4.16
N ALA A 17 -1.36 -3.63 4.30
CA ALA A 17 -1.17 -4.71 5.28
C ALA A 17 -1.39 -4.26 6.74
N GLU A 18 -1.12 -2.99 7.05
CA GLU A 18 -1.36 -2.43 8.39
C GLU A 18 -2.79 -1.96 8.65
N THR A 19 -3.55 -1.71 7.59
CA THR A 19 -4.87 -1.06 7.67
C THR A 19 -6.01 -2.03 7.36
N CYS A 20 -5.78 -2.98 6.45
CA CYS A 20 -6.78 -3.85 5.88
C CYS A 20 -6.74 -5.23 6.54
N PRO A 21 -7.83 -5.67 7.19
CA PRO A 21 -7.89 -7.00 7.79
C PRO A 21 -7.62 -8.10 6.75
N GLY A 22 -6.75 -9.05 7.12
CA GLY A 22 -6.41 -10.20 6.28
C GLY A 22 -5.36 -9.94 5.20
N PHE A 23 -4.86 -8.71 5.06
CA PHE A 23 -3.82 -8.39 4.07
C PHE A 23 -2.44 -8.60 4.68
N ARG A 24 -1.49 -9.08 3.87
CA ARG A 24 -0.07 -9.17 4.23
C ARG A 24 0.78 -8.64 3.10
N VAL A 25 1.97 -8.12 3.40
CA VAL A 25 2.96 -7.78 2.36
C VAL A 25 3.42 -9.07 1.70
N GLY A 26 3.32 -9.15 0.38
CA GLY A 26 3.77 -10.29 -0.41
C GLY A 26 5.26 -10.23 -0.72
N LYS A 27 5.85 -11.38 -1.07
CA LYS A 27 7.29 -11.47 -1.40
C LYS A 27 7.71 -10.56 -2.56
N ALA A 28 6.81 -10.27 -3.50
CA ALA A 28 7.09 -9.39 -4.63
C ALA A 28 7.38 -7.94 -4.17
N ALA A 29 6.78 -7.49 -3.06
CA ALA A 29 7.06 -6.19 -2.48
C ALA A 29 8.46 -6.13 -1.83
N GLU A 30 8.93 -7.22 -1.20
CA GLU A 30 10.27 -7.27 -0.61
C GLU A 30 11.37 -7.14 -1.67
N GLY A 31 11.17 -7.74 -2.84
CA GLY A 31 12.11 -7.65 -3.96
C GLY A 31 12.10 -6.31 -4.72
N LEU A 32 11.07 -5.48 -4.53
CA LEU A 32 10.85 -4.28 -5.35
C LEU A 32 11.92 -3.20 -5.13
N LYS A 33 12.33 -2.98 -3.89
CA LYS A 33 13.36 -1.99 -3.53
C LYS A 33 14.75 -2.38 -4.03
N ALA A 34 15.05 -3.68 -4.10
CA ALA A 34 16.37 -4.19 -4.46
C ALA A 34 16.79 -3.84 -5.90
N ASN A 35 15.83 -3.43 -6.76
CA ASN A 35 16.08 -3.08 -8.15
C ASN A 35 16.59 -1.64 -8.35
N TYR A 36 16.67 -0.83 -7.29
CA TYR A 36 16.98 0.60 -7.39
C TYR A 36 18.21 0.98 -6.56
N GLN A 37 19.02 1.90 -7.09
CA GLN A 37 20.26 2.40 -6.48
C GLN A 37 20.47 3.89 -6.79
N GLY A 38 21.36 4.56 -6.06
CA GLY A 38 21.68 5.98 -6.30
C GLY A 38 20.45 6.89 -6.26
N ASP A 39 20.34 7.78 -7.25
CA ASP A 39 19.23 8.75 -7.35
C ASP A 39 17.86 8.07 -7.51
N ASP A 40 17.81 6.92 -8.19
CA ASP A 40 16.57 6.15 -8.32
C ASP A 40 16.13 5.58 -6.97
N LEU A 41 17.06 5.05 -6.16
CA LEU A 41 16.73 4.61 -4.80
C LEU A 41 16.25 5.77 -3.93
N LYS A 42 16.81 6.96 -4.11
CA LYS A 42 16.32 8.16 -3.43
C LYS A 42 14.88 8.48 -3.86
N ALA A 43 14.60 8.51 -5.16
CA ALA A 43 13.26 8.77 -5.68
C ALA A 43 12.23 7.73 -5.23
N PHE A 44 12.64 6.46 -5.17
CA PHE A 44 11.85 5.36 -4.59
C PHE A 44 11.49 5.64 -3.14
N ASN A 45 12.50 5.91 -2.30
CA ASN A 45 12.31 6.10 -0.86
C ASN A 45 11.45 7.35 -0.56
N ASP A 46 11.69 8.46 -1.27
CA ASP A 46 10.93 9.70 -1.10
C ASP A 46 9.45 9.50 -1.42
N GLN A 47 9.15 8.82 -2.53
CA GLN A 47 7.75 8.54 -2.90
C GLN A 47 7.12 7.50 -1.98
N SER A 48 7.88 6.48 -1.56
CA SER A 48 7.44 5.48 -0.59
C SER A 48 7.02 6.15 0.73
N ALA A 49 7.85 7.03 1.28
CA ALA A 49 7.56 7.74 2.52
C ALA A 49 6.27 8.55 2.40
N LYS A 50 6.10 9.29 1.30
CA LYS A 50 4.89 10.11 1.05
C LYS A 50 3.61 9.27 1.03
N ILE A 51 3.61 8.14 0.34
CA ILE A 51 2.43 7.28 0.23
C ILE A 51 2.15 6.56 1.55
N TYR A 52 3.19 6.11 2.24
CA TYR A 52 3.04 5.47 3.54
C TYR A 52 2.43 6.42 4.57
N GLU A 53 2.85 7.70 4.60
CA GLU A 53 2.23 8.72 5.44
C GLU A 53 0.74 8.91 5.15
N ALA A 54 0.33 8.85 3.88
CA ALA A 54 -1.09 8.91 3.50
C ALA A 54 -1.88 7.72 4.05
N TRP A 55 -1.30 6.51 4.00
CA TRP A 55 -1.91 5.32 4.62
C TRP A 55 -2.00 5.42 6.14
N GLN A 56 -1.00 5.98 6.80
CA GLN A 56 -1.08 6.23 8.25
C GLN A 56 -2.24 7.18 8.61
N LYS A 57 -2.57 8.15 7.74
CA LYS A 57 -3.75 9.01 7.92
C LYS A 57 -5.07 8.23 7.76
N VAL A 58 -5.14 7.29 6.83
CA VAL A 58 -6.30 6.40 6.65
C VAL A 58 -6.47 5.49 7.86
N LYS A 59 -5.40 4.81 8.28
CA LYS A 59 -5.35 3.92 9.45
C LYS A 59 -5.79 4.63 10.73
N ASN A 60 -5.32 5.86 10.93
CA ASN A 60 -5.64 6.67 12.10
C ASN A 60 -6.90 7.53 11.91
N CYS A 61 -7.73 7.26 10.89
CA CYS A 61 -8.99 7.97 10.72
C CYS A 61 -9.92 7.60 11.88
N SER A 62 -9.96 8.47 12.88
CA SER A 62 -10.88 8.40 14.00
C SER A 62 -11.72 9.67 14.01
N ARG A 63 -13.03 9.51 13.82
CA ARG A 63 -14.02 10.59 13.96
C ARG A 63 -14.99 10.18 15.07
N PRO A 64 -14.80 10.69 16.30
CA PRO A 64 -15.62 10.30 17.45
C PRO A 64 -17.12 10.56 17.26
N LEU A 65 -17.47 11.56 16.44
CA LEU A 65 -18.84 12.03 16.24
C LEU A 65 -19.51 11.47 14.97
N ASP A 66 -18.75 10.84 14.07
CA ASP A 66 -19.28 10.20 12.86
C ASP A 66 -18.28 9.15 12.34
N PRO A 67 -18.39 7.88 12.78
CA PRO A 67 -17.45 6.83 12.42
C PRO A 67 -17.61 6.33 10.97
N ASN A 68 -18.73 6.66 10.30
CA ASN A 68 -19.06 6.08 8.99
C ASN A 68 -18.10 6.51 7.86
N PRO A 69 -17.72 7.80 7.72
CA PRO A 69 -16.78 8.25 6.69
C PRO A 69 -15.40 7.58 6.80
N CYS A 70 -14.88 7.39 8.01
CA CYS A 70 -13.60 6.71 8.21
C CYS A 70 -13.67 5.23 7.81
N ARG A 71 -14.77 4.56 8.18
CA ARG A 71 -14.98 3.17 7.78
C ARG A 71 -15.07 3.01 6.26
N ILE A 72 -15.80 3.91 5.59
CA ILE A 72 -15.92 3.91 4.12
C ILE A 72 -14.56 4.17 3.48
N MET A 73 -13.79 5.14 3.99
CA MET A 73 -12.45 5.43 3.49
C MET A 73 -11.53 4.21 3.57
N ILE A 74 -11.46 3.56 4.74
CA ILE A 74 -10.68 2.33 4.94
C ILE A 74 -11.13 1.25 3.95
N GLN A 75 -12.45 1.00 3.83
CA GLN A 75 -12.98 -0.02 2.94
C GLN A 75 -12.61 0.24 1.48
N MET A 76 -12.78 1.48 1.01
CA MET A 76 -12.45 1.87 -0.37
C MET A 76 -10.94 1.76 -0.63
N SER A 77 -10.10 2.19 0.31
CA SER A 77 -8.65 2.04 0.22
C SER A 77 -8.22 0.57 0.13
N CYS A 78 -8.82 -0.31 0.94
CA CYS A 78 -8.53 -1.74 0.90
C CYS A 78 -9.00 -2.40 -0.41
N GLN A 79 -10.17 -2.01 -0.93
CA GLN A 79 -10.66 -2.51 -2.21
C GLN A 79 -9.77 -2.09 -3.39
N SER A 80 -9.35 -0.81 -3.42
CA SER A 80 -8.40 -0.33 -4.43
C SER A 80 -7.04 -1.04 -4.32
N ALA A 81 -6.52 -1.24 -3.11
CA ALA A 81 -5.29 -2.00 -2.92
C ALA A 81 -5.42 -3.46 -3.42
N ALA A 82 -6.50 -4.17 -3.10
CA ALA A 82 -6.73 -5.52 -3.61
C ALA A 82 -6.82 -5.56 -5.16
N ALA A 83 -7.51 -4.61 -5.77
CA ALA A 83 -7.70 -4.55 -7.22
C ALA A 83 -6.42 -4.15 -7.99
N GLU A 84 -5.56 -3.35 -7.39
CA GLU A 84 -4.35 -2.85 -8.04
C GLU A 84 -3.13 -3.74 -7.78
N ILE A 85 -3.01 -4.25 -6.56
CA ILE A 85 -1.77 -4.88 -6.08
C ILE A 85 -1.94 -6.23 -5.36
N GLY A 86 -3.17 -6.77 -5.33
CA GLY A 86 -3.43 -8.13 -4.84
C GLY A 86 -3.02 -9.22 -5.84
N PRO A 87 -3.35 -10.51 -5.56
CA PRO A 87 -2.93 -11.64 -6.39
C PRO A 87 -3.45 -11.61 -7.84
N GLY A 88 -4.56 -10.92 -8.08
CA GLY A 88 -5.11 -10.64 -9.41
C GLY A 88 -4.99 -9.17 -9.82
N GLY A 89 -4.07 -8.43 -9.19
CA GLY A 89 -3.95 -6.98 -9.30
C GLY A 89 -3.60 -6.52 -10.72
N THR A 90 -4.17 -5.40 -11.13
CA THR A 90 -4.01 -4.86 -12.50
C THR A 90 -2.75 -4.03 -12.71
N ALA A 91 -2.14 -3.51 -11.65
CA ALA A 91 -0.99 -2.61 -11.75
C ALA A 91 0.32 -3.33 -11.45
N VAL A 92 0.44 -3.91 -10.26
CA VAL A 92 1.59 -4.73 -9.87
C VAL A 92 1.06 -5.88 -9.00
N PRO A 93 0.78 -7.05 -9.59
CA PRO A 93 0.19 -8.15 -8.85
C PRO A 93 1.11 -8.67 -7.74
N ASP A 94 0.52 -9.37 -6.77
CA ASP A 94 1.19 -10.09 -5.68
C ASP A 94 2.01 -9.23 -4.68
N LEU A 95 1.83 -7.91 -4.66
CA LEU A 95 2.47 -7.08 -3.63
C LEU A 95 1.80 -7.21 -2.28
N ILE A 96 0.52 -7.57 -2.27
CA ILE A 96 -0.18 -8.03 -1.08
C ILE A 96 -0.75 -9.43 -1.28
N GLU A 97 -0.72 -10.20 -0.21
CA GLU A 97 -1.38 -11.49 -0.11
C GLU A 97 -2.70 -11.32 0.66
N LEU A 98 -3.73 -12.03 0.22
CA LEU A 98 -5.02 -12.09 0.91
C LEU A 98 -5.07 -13.41 1.69
N ASN A 99 -4.99 -13.34 3.01
CA ASN A 99 -5.30 -14.50 3.82
C ASN A 99 -6.81 -14.73 3.75
N ALA A 100 -7.23 -15.84 3.14
CA ALA A 100 -8.56 -16.37 3.40
C ALA A 100 -8.62 -16.67 4.90
N GLN A 101 -9.43 -15.90 5.63
CA GLN A 101 -9.85 -16.26 6.99
C GLN A 101 -10.86 -17.40 6.90
#